data_AF-A0A7J2U2C1-F1
#
_entry.id   AF-A0A7J2U2C1-F1
#
_cell.length_a   1.000
_cell.length_b   1.000
_cell.length_c   1.000
_cell.angle_alpha   90.00
_cell.angle_beta   90.00
_cell.angle_gamma   90.00
#
_symmetry.space_group_name_H-M   'P 1'
#
loop_
_entity.id
_entity.type
_entity.pdbx_description
1 polymer ?
#
loop_
_entity_poly.entity_id
_entity_poly.type
_entity_poly.pdbx_seq_one_letter_code
_entity_poly.pdbx_strand_id
1 'polypeptide(L)'
;MSEVIRTVVVPSVGLTEKKLMVFKELEELYRQILIELVDYGFRNSVDSFTRLKRDKYRELRGRYPHLPSHYIHTACQDASTRIKSFNKLRKKGLAKSEKPEV
;
A
#
# COMPACT_ATOMS: atom_id res chain seq x y z
N MET A 1 8.73 -27.20 -20.98
CA MET A 1 9.10 -26.21 -19.95
C MET A 1 9.70 -25.02 -20.67
N SER A 2 9.01 -23.88 -20.71
CA SER A 2 9.47 -22.68 -21.42
C SER A 2 10.59 -22.00 -20.63
N GLU A 3 11.76 -21.85 -21.25
CA GLU A 3 12.91 -21.12 -20.72
C GLU A 3 12.54 -19.65 -20.48
N VAL A 4 12.69 -19.16 -19.25
CA VAL A 4 12.40 -17.77 -18.91
C VAL A 4 13.61 -16.90 -19.29
N ILE A 5 13.64 -16.41 -20.53
CA ILE A 5 14.79 -15.78 -21.21
C ILE A 5 15.26 -14.45 -20.56
N ARG A 6 14.48 -13.84 -19.65
CA ARG A 6 14.75 -12.51 -19.07
C ARG A 6 14.84 -12.47 -17.55
N THR A 7 15.04 -13.61 -16.89
CA THR A 7 15.16 -13.62 -15.42
C THR A 7 16.60 -13.36 -15.02
N VAL A 8 16.86 -12.19 -14.45
CA VAL A 8 18.15 -11.93 -13.78
C VAL A 8 18.02 -12.34 -12.33
N VAL A 9 18.84 -13.30 -11.89
CA VAL A 9 18.96 -13.62 -10.47
C VAL A 9 19.75 -12.47 -9.82
N VAL A 10 19.06 -11.62 -9.06
CA VAL A 10 19.72 -10.56 -8.29
C VAL A 10 20.32 -11.19 -7.04
N PRO A 11 21.66 -11.19 -6.87
CA PRO A 11 22.26 -11.69 -5.65
C PRO A 11 21.79 -10.83 -4.48
N SER A 12 21.12 -11.45 -3.51
CA SER A 12 20.69 -10.79 -2.29
C SER A 12 21.38 -11.44 -1.09
N VAL A 13 21.66 -10.64 -0.07
CA VAL A 13 22.16 -11.17 1.20
C VAL A 13 21.03 -11.99 1.83
N GLY A 14 21.30 -13.25 2.13
CA GLY A 14 20.35 -14.11 2.83
C GLY A 14 19.91 -13.46 4.14
N LEU A 15 18.62 -13.22 4.29
CA LEU A 15 18.06 -12.71 5.54
C LEU A 15 18.06 -13.82 6.58
N THR A 16 18.64 -13.56 7.75
CA THR A 16 18.45 -14.42 8.92
C THR A 16 16.96 -14.50 9.29
N GLU A 17 16.50 -15.61 9.86
CA GLU A 17 15.10 -15.81 10.27
C GLU A 17 14.55 -14.65 11.12
N LYS A 18 15.35 -14.14 12.07
CA LYS A 18 14.97 -12.99 12.92
C LYS A 18 14.66 -11.73 12.10
N LYS A 19 15.53 -11.38 11.14
CA LYS A 19 15.31 -10.24 10.25
C LYS A 19 14.07 -10.45 9.39
N LEU A 20 13.86 -11.67 8.89
CA LEU A 20 12.68 -12.01 8.11
C LEU A 20 11.39 -11.84 8.92
N MET A 21 11.37 -12.26 10.19
CA MET A 21 10.22 -12.07 11.08
C MET A 21 9.89 -10.59 11.28
N VAL A 22 10.89 -9.76 11.57
CA VAL A 22 10.71 -8.30 11.71
C VAL A 22 10.13 -7.68 10.44
N PHE A 23 10.61 -8.09 9.25
CA PHE A 23 10.06 -7.59 7.99
C PHE A 23 8.61 -8.05 7.77
N LYS A 24 8.26 -9.29 8.11
CA LYS A 24 6.87 -9.78 7.99
C LYS A 24 5.92 -8.99 8.90
N GLU A 25 6.32 -8.72 10.14
CA GLU A 25 5.53 -7.91 11.07
C GLU A 25 5.33 -6.48 10.54
N LEU A 26 6.39 -5.86 10.01
CA LEU A 26 6.32 -4.54 9.41
C LEU A 26 5.44 -4.51 8.15
N GLU A 27 5.57 -5.52 7.29
CA GLU A 27 4.77 -5.68 6.08
C GLU A 27 3.28 -5.81 6.43
N GLU A 28 2.94 -6.64 7.42
CA GLU A 28 1.57 -6.82 7.88
C GLU A 28 0.98 -5.50 8.41
N LEU A 29 1.74 -4.79 9.24
CA LEU A 29 1.33 -3.49 9.77
C LEU A 29 1.09 -2.48 8.64
N TYR A 30 2.01 -2.41 7.67
CA TYR A 30 1.87 -1.53 6.52
C TYR A 30 0.63 -1.89 5.68
N ARG A 31 0.39 -3.19 5.46
CA ARG A 31 -0.78 -3.70 4.73
C ARG A 31 -2.08 -3.29 5.42
N GLN A 32 -2.17 -3.41 6.74
CA GLN A 32 -3.34 -3.00 7.52
C GLN A 32 -3.63 -1.50 7.37
N ILE A 33 -2.59 -0.66 7.49
CA ILE A 33 -2.71 0.79 7.29
C ILE A 33 -3.20 1.10 5.87
N LEU A 34 -2.66 0.40 4.87
CA LEU A 34 -3.01 0.60 3.47
C LEU A 34 -4.45 0.18 3.17
N ILE A 35 -4.92 -0.96 3.68
CA ILE A 35 -6.31 -1.41 3.56
C ILE A 35 -7.25 -0.35 4.14
N GLU A 36 -6.98 0.14 5.35
CA GLU A 36 -7.82 1.16 5.98
C GLU A 36 -7.88 2.45 5.14
N LEU A 37 -6.73 2.91 4.64
CA LEU A 37 -6.65 4.12 3.82
C LEU A 37 -7.38 3.96 2.47
N VAL A 38 -7.23 2.80 1.83
CA VAL A 38 -7.93 2.49 0.57
C VAL A 38 -9.43 2.43 0.81
N ASP A 39 -9.90 1.72 1.83
CA ASP A 39 -11.32 1.61 2.15
C ASP A 39 -11.93 2.97 2.56
N TYR A 40 -11.20 3.79 3.33
CA TYR A 40 -11.62 5.15 3.64
C TYR A 40 -11.70 6.02 2.40
N GLY A 41 -10.63 6.06 1.60
CA GLY A 41 -10.56 6.89 0.41
C GLY A 41 -11.60 6.50 -0.63
N PHE A 42 -11.79 5.20 -0.87
CA PHE A 42 -12.76 4.71 -1.84
C PHE A 42 -14.20 5.01 -1.42
N ARG A 43 -14.59 4.75 -0.16
CA ARG A 43 -15.94 5.04 0.35
C ARG A 43 -16.28 6.52 0.34
N ASN A 44 -15.31 7.39 0.65
CA ASN A 44 -15.51 8.83 0.72
C ASN A 44 -15.21 9.56 -0.60
N SER A 45 -14.96 8.84 -1.70
CA SER A 45 -14.55 9.42 -2.99
C SER A 45 -13.34 10.36 -2.88
N VAL A 46 -12.41 10.03 -1.99
CA VAL A 46 -11.13 10.73 -1.78
C VAL A 46 -10.02 9.94 -2.44
N ASP A 47 -9.56 10.40 -3.59
CA ASP A 47 -8.47 9.78 -4.33
C ASP A 47 -7.16 10.59 -4.27
N SER A 48 -7.17 11.79 -3.69
CA SER A 48 -6.01 12.68 -3.60
C SER A 48 -5.16 12.43 -2.35
N PHE A 49 -3.86 12.25 -2.54
CA PHE A 49 -2.87 12.07 -1.48
C PHE A 49 -2.94 13.13 -0.38
N THR A 50 -3.04 14.41 -0.75
CA THR A 50 -3.06 15.53 0.22
C THR A 50 -4.30 15.48 1.12
N ARG A 51 -5.48 15.13 0.58
CA ARG A 51 -6.69 14.95 1.39
C ARG A 51 -6.60 13.71 2.28
N LEU A 52 -6.13 12.57 1.76
CA LEU A 52 -5.92 11.36 2.59
C LEU A 52 -4.98 11.65 3.76
N LYS A 53 -3.86 12.33 3.49
CA LYS A 53 -2.91 12.75 4.54
C LYS A 53 -3.59 13.71 5.53
N ARG A 54 -4.31 14.72 5.06
CA ARG A 54 -5.01 15.67 5.95
C ARG A 54 -5.98 14.96 6.89
N ASP A 55 -6.76 14.03 6.35
CA ASP A 55 -7.86 13.39 7.08
C ASP A 55 -7.36 12.28 8.03
N LYS A 56 -6.37 11.48 7.62
CA LYS A 56 -5.96 10.26 8.35
C LYS A 56 -4.57 10.29 8.98
N TYR A 57 -3.66 11.15 8.55
CA TYR A 57 -2.25 11.10 8.98
C TYR A 57 -2.08 11.30 10.49
N ARG A 58 -2.78 12.27 11.10
CA ARG A 58 -2.67 12.54 12.54
C ARG A 58 -3.18 11.37 13.37
N GLU A 59 -4.31 10.79 12.96
CA GLU A 59 -4.89 9.61 13.61
C GLU A 59 -3.94 8.40 13.55
N LEU A 60 -3.42 8.10 12.36
CA LEU A 60 -2.47 7.00 12.15
C LEU A 60 -1.15 7.22 12.90
N ARG A 61 -0.63 8.45 12.95
CA ARG A 61 0.55 8.80 13.76
C ARG A 61 0.32 8.61 15.25
N GLY A 62 -0.90 8.87 15.73
CA GLY A 62 -1.28 8.61 17.12
C GLY A 62 -1.37 7.12 17.44
N ARG A 63 -1.90 6.31 16.52
CA ARG A 63 -1.99 4.84 16.69
C ARG A 63 -0.64 4.13 16.60
N TYR A 64 0.25 4.62 15.74
CA TYR A 64 1.55 4.00 15.50
C TYR A 64 2.70 4.98 15.80
N PRO A 65 2.89 5.41 17.06
CA PRO A 65 3.90 6.41 17.40
C PRO A 65 5.33 5.90 17.13
N HIS A 66 5.56 4.59 17.33
CA HIS A 66 6.84 3.91 17.13
C HIS A 66 7.22 3.73 15.65
N LEU A 67 6.26 3.78 14.74
CA LEU A 67 6.53 3.64 13.32
C LEU A 67 7.17 4.94 12.79
N PRO A 68 8.23 4.87 11.98
CA PRO A 68 8.73 6.05 11.28
C PRO A 68 7.63 6.74 10.47
N SER A 69 7.58 8.07 10.55
CA SER A 69 6.53 8.88 9.93
C SER A 69 6.39 8.67 8.42
N HIS A 70 7.49 8.33 7.74
CA HIS A 70 7.51 8.11 6.31
C HIS A 70 6.61 6.93 5.90
N TYR A 71 6.46 5.86 6.69
CA TYR A 71 5.59 4.74 6.33
C TYR A 71 4.12 5.16 6.18
N ILE A 72 3.63 6.00 7.10
CA ILE A 72 2.26 6.52 7.03
C ILE A 72 2.10 7.48 5.85
N HIS A 73 3.12 8.29 5.59
CA HIS A 73 3.15 9.17 4.43
C HIS A 73 3.06 8.38 3.11
N THR A 74 3.91 7.37 2.95
CA THR A 74 3.96 6.53 1.75
C THR A 74 2.68 5.71 1.59
N ALA A 75 2.10 5.20 2.68
CA ALA A 75 0.81 4.50 2.64
C ALA A 75 -0.32 5.40 2.12
N CYS A 76 -0.35 6.68 2.50
CA CYS A 76 -1.32 7.64 1.94
C CYS A 76 -1.13 7.87 0.44
N GLN A 77 0.13 7.89 -0.04
CA GLN A 77 0.46 8.06 -1.44
C GLN A 77 0.11 6.82 -2.27
N ASP A 78 0.39 5.63 -1.72
CA ASP A 78 0.06 4.34 -2.31
C ASP A 78 -1.47 4.18 -2.44
N ALA A 79 -2.21 4.41 -1.35
CA ALA A 79 -3.68 4.39 -1.35
C ALA A 79 -4.27 5.34 -2.41
N SER A 80 -3.78 6.58 -2.47
CA SER A 80 -4.17 7.57 -3.48
C SER A 80 -3.96 7.03 -4.90
N THR A 81 -2.80 6.43 -5.16
CA THR A 81 -2.44 5.90 -6.48
C THR A 81 -3.33 4.73 -6.88
N ARG A 82 -3.59 3.80 -5.96
CA ARG A 82 -4.46 2.64 -6.18
C ARG A 82 -5.90 3.06 -6.48
N ILE A 83 -6.47 3.97 -5.68
CA ILE A 83 -7.83 4.48 -5.89
C ILE A 83 -7.94 5.20 -7.24
N LYS A 84 -6.97 6.06 -7.59
CA LYS A 84 -6.95 6.76 -8.89
C LYS A 84 -6.89 5.78 -10.06
N SER A 85 -6.00 4.80 -9.98
CA SER A 85 -5.84 3.76 -11.01
C SER A 85 -7.13 2.97 -11.18
N PHE A 86 -7.71 2.50 -10.07
CA PHE A 86 -8.98 1.78 -10.06
C PHE A 86 -10.11 2.61 -10.67
N ASN A 87 -10.27 3.86 -10.27
CA ASN A 87 -11.30 4.75 -10.81
C ASN A 87 -11.12 4.97 -12.33
N LYS A 88 -9.88 5.07 -12.81
CA LYS A 88 -9.58 5.18 -14.24
C LYS A 88 -9.95 3.90 -15.00
N LEU A 89 -9.69 2.72 -14.45
CA LEU A 89 -10.09 1.44 -15.04
C LEU A 89 -11.61 1.23 -15.02
N ARG A 90 -12.27 1.58 -13.91
CA ARG A 90 -13.72 1.49 -13.75
C ARG A 90 -14.46 2.37 -14.76
N LYS A 91 -13.98 3.60 -14.98
CA LYS A 91 -14.52 4.51 -16.03
C LYS A 91 -14.41 3.93 -17.44
N LYS A 92 -13.46 3.03 -17.68
CA LYS A 92 -13.26 2.36 -18.98
C LYS A 92 -13.99 1.00 -19.08
N GLY A 93 -14.69 0.57 -18.03
CA GLY A 93 -15.29 -0.78 -17.96
C GLY A 93 -14.25 -1.91 -17.88
N LEU A 94 -13.00 -1.61 -17.51
CA LEU A 94 -11.89 -2.58 -17.44
C LEU A 94 -11.54 -3.00 -16.01
N ALA A 95 -12.31 -2.53 -15.01
CA ALA A 95 -12.11 -2.94 -13.63
C ALA A 95 -12.52 -4.41 -13.47
N LYS A 96 -11.61 -5.22 -12.93
CA LYS A 96 -11.82 -6.66 -12.70
C LYS A 96 -12.40 -6.97 -11.31
N SER A 97 -12.48 -5.95 -10.46
CA SER A 97 -12.91 -6.04 -9.07
C SER A 97 -13.84 -4.87 -8.71
N GLU A 98 -14.61 -5.04 -7.64
CA GLU A 98 -15.56 -4.03 -7.17
C GLU A 98 -14.88 -2.88 -6.41
N LYS A 99 -13.66 -3.12 -5.89
CA LYS A 99 -12.89 -2.16 -5.09
C LYS A 99 -11.39 -2.22 -5.43
N PRO A 100 -10.61 -1.15 -5.14
CA PRO A 100 -9.17 -1.18 -5.34
C PRO A 100 -8.52 -2.30 -4.50
N GLU A 101 -7.61 -3.04 -5.12
CA GLU A 101 -6.88 -4.14 -4.48
C GLU A 101 -5.68 -3.61 -3.69
N VAL A 102 -5.36 -4.28 -2.57
CA VAL A 102 -4.21 -3.99 -1.69
C VAL A 102 -3.21 -5.12 -1.74
#